data_AF-A0A2T1BYU5-F1
#
_entry.id   AF-A0A2T1BYU5-F1
#
_cell.length_a   1.000
_cell.length_b   1.000
_cell.length_c   1.000
_cell.angle_alpha   90.00
_cell.angle_beta   90.00
_cell.angle_gamma   90.00
#
_symmetry.space_group_name_H-M   'P 1'
#
loop_
_entity.id
_entity.type
_entity.pdbx_description
1 polymer ?
#
loop_
_entity_poly.entity_id
_entity_poly.type
_entity_poly.pdbx_seq_one_letter_code
_entity_poly.pdbx_strand_id
1 'polypeptide(L)'
;MQLLLSGLMVKQKGYLRVKNRIYAEVFHQIWVEQQLSLMRPYSQALDAWAISKRQDESRLLRGQALLDAQKWSQGKRLGDLGYQFLGASVESDHQQVQQALEAERAKEVEARLAQERKTARLQRFLLGAIGTALVVTVGLGFITFGQYRQAKSRERQAKISEIEALVSSAEGNFDSNRQLEAAIDAIKAKGKLQQLQGVDAQLDRDVREVLQRTIYGIEELTAWI
;
A
#
# COMPACT_ATOMS: atom_id res chain seq x y z
N MET A 1 -53.11 -49.92 -1.89
CA MET A 1 -53.82 -51.11 -2.40
C MET A 1 -54.24 -52.10 -1.30
N GLN A 2 -54.21 -51.77 0.00
CA GLN A 2 -54.56 -52.74 1.08
C GLN A 2 -56.01 -52.64 1.60
N LEU A 3 -56.75 -51.55 1.35
CA LEU A 3 -58.11 -51.35 1.88
C LEU A 3 -59.23 -51.98 1.04
N LEU A 4 -58.96 -52.28 -0.23
CA LEU A 4 -59.91 -52.98 -1.13
C LEU A 4 -59.93 -54.50 -0.87
N LEU A 5 -58.82 -55.05 -0.39
CA LEU A 5 -58.64 -56.48 -0.12
C LEU A 5 -59.15 -56.91 1.26
N SER A 6 -59.43 -55.96 2.17
CA SER A 6 -59.97 -56.25 3.52
C SER A 6 -61.50 -56.26 3.59
N GLY A 7 -62.22 -56.04 2.47
CA GLY A 7 -63.68 -56.09 2.42
C GLY A 7 -64.43 -54.89 3.03
N LEU A 8 -63.71 -53.80 3.38
CA LEU A 8 -64.25 -52.66 4.13
C LEU A 8 -64.89 -51.54 3.27
N MET A 9 -64.72 -51.58 1.94
CA MET A 9 -65.29 -50.60 1.01
C MET A 9 -65.85 -51.27 -0.25
N VAL A 10 -66.98 -50.76 -0.76
CA VAL A 10 -67.59 -51.20 -2.03
C VAL A 10 -67.67 -50.00 -2.98
N LYS A 11 -67.25 -50.20 -4.23
CA LYS A 11 -67.36 -49.20 -5.30
C LYS A 11 -68.73 -49.34 -5.96
N GLN A 12 -69.59 -48.34 -5.82
CA GLN A 12 -70.86 -48.25 -6.54
C GLN A 12 -70.95 -46.92 -7.29
N LYS A 13 -71.27 -46.97 -8.59
CA LYS A 13 -71.46 -45.80 -9.48
C LYS A 13 -70.32 -44.78 -9.43
N GLY A 14 -69.07 -45.23 -9.37
CA GLY A 14 -67.90 -44.34 -9.45
C GLY A 14 -67.40 -43.76 -8.13
N TYR A 15 -68.10 -43.96 -7.01
CA TYR A 15 -67.68 -43.48 -5.68
C TYR A 15 -67.40 -44.65 -4.72
N LEU A 16 -66.44 -44.47 -3.82
CA LEU A 16 -66.11 -45.40 -2.74
C LEU A 16 -67.00 -45.09 -1.53
N ARG A 17 -67.85 -46.05 -1.12
CA ARG A 17 -68.72 -45.91 0.06
C ARG A 17 -68.30 -46.91 1.13
N VAL A 18 -68.01 -46.40 2.34
CA VAL A 18 -67.67 -47.21 3.52
C VAL A 18 -68.91 -47.99 3.96
N LYS A 19 -68.78 -49.31 4.12
CA LYS A 19 -69.92 -50.21 4.34
C LYS A 19 -70.47 -50.20 5.77
N ASN A 20 -69.72 -49.68 6.75
CA ASN A 20 -70.07 -49.72 8.17
C ASN A 20 -69.89 -48.34 8.84
N ARG A 21 -70.96 -47.87 9.48
CA ARG A 21 -71.10 -46.55 10.11
C ARG A 21 -70.14 -46.36 11.30
N ILE A 22 -69.71 -47.45 11.93
CA ILE A 22 -68.71 -47.46 13.01
C ILE A 22 -67.32 -47.03 12.50
N TYR A 23 -66.95 -47.40 11.27
CA TYR A 23 -65.67 -46.96 10.70
C TYR A 23 -65.68 -45.48 10.29
N ALA A 24 -66.84 -44.88 10.04
CA ALA A 24 -66.94 -43.43 9.85
C ALA A 24 -66.72 -42.65 11.16
N GLU A 25 -67.07 -43.23 12.30
CA GLU A 25 -66.80 -42.67 13.63
C GLU A 25 -65.34 -42.86 14.06
N VAL A 26 -64.74 -44.02 13.74
CA VAL A 26 -63.34 -44.33 14.07
C VAL A 26 -62.34 -43.63 13.14
N PHE A 27 -62.61 -43.57 11.83
CA PHE A 27 -61.77 -42.90 10.83
C PHE A 27 -62.36 -41.54 10.41
N HIS A 28 -62.69 -40.70 11.39
CA HIS A 28 -63.08 -39.33 11.11
C HIS A 28 -61.85 -38.48 10.77
N GLN A 29 -62.05 -37.42 9.98
CA GLN A 29 -60.98 -36.64 9.35
C GLN A 29 -59.93 -36.12 10.35
N ILE A 30 -60.35 -35.71 11.55
CA ILE A 30 -59.47 -35.18 12.60
C ILE A 30 -58.50 -36.28 13.11
N TRP A 31 -58.97 -37.50 13.35
CA TRP A 31 -58.11 -38.61 13.80
C TRP A 31 -57.08 -39.00 12.72
N VAL A 32 -57.51 -39.02 11.45
CA VAL A 32 -56.61 -39.33 10.32
C VAL A 32 -55.55 -38.24 10.17
N GLU A 33 -55.93 -36.97 10.31
CA GLU A 33 -54.99 -35.83 10.29
C GLU A 33 -53.99 -35.88 11.47
N GLN A 34 -54.42 -36.32 12.65
CA GLN A 34 -53.59 -36.48 13.84
C GLN A 34 -52.60 -37.65 13.74
N GLN A 35 -53.00 -38.79 13.15
CA GLN A 35 -52.07 -39.88 12.86
C GLN A 35 -51.08 -39.50 11.74
N LEU A 36 -51.54 -38.71 10.75
CA LEU A 36 -50.68 -38.17 9.69
C LEU A 36 -49.71 -37.09 10.19
N SER A 37 -50.03 -36.35 11.25
CA SER A 37 -49.09 -35.38 11.86
C SER A 37 -47.98 -36.09 12.64
N LEU A 38 -48.29 -37.19 13.33
CA LEU A 38 -47.29 -38.02 14.02
C LEU A 38 -46.28 -38.68 13.06
N MET A 39 -46.68 -38.90 11.80
CA MET A 39 -45.86 -39.56 10.77
C MET A 39 -44.89 -38.62 10.04
N ARG A 40 -44.99 -37.28 10.22
CA ARG A 40 -44.09 -36.32 9.53
C ARG A 40 -42.90 -35.99 10.42
N PRO A 41 -41.67 -36.12 9.94
CA PRO A 41 -40.46 -35.74 10.70
C PRO A 41 -40.42 -34.27 11.14
N TYR A 42 -41.22 -33.40 10.51
CA TYR A 42 -41.23 -31.94 10.70
C TYR A 42 -42.58 -31.39 11.18
N SER A 43 -43.46 -32.24 11.73
CA SER A 43 -44.80 -31.81 12.17
C SER A 43 -44.76 -30.74 13.25
N GLN A 44 -43.91 -30.88 14.25
CA GLN A 44 -43.75 -29.89 15.31
C GLN A 44 -43.29 -28.51 14.80
N ALA A 45 -42.37 -28.49 13.82
CA ALA A 45 -41.89 -27.27 13.20
C ALA A 45 -42.98 -26.59 12.35
N LEU A 46 -43.74 -27.41 11.60
CA LEU A 46 -44.89 -26.96 10.81
C LEU A 46 -45.98 -26.35 11.70
N ASP A 47 -46.33 -27.01 12.80
CA ASP A 47 -47.36 -26.55 13.73
C ASP A 47 -46.92 -25.25 14.43
N ALA A 48 -45.66 -25.17 14.86
CA ALA A 48 -45.10 -23.95 15.43
C ALA A 48 -45.10 -22.78 14.44
N TRP A 49 -44.78 -23.04 13.17
CA TRP A 49 -44.84 -22.03 12.09
C TRP A 49 -46.28 -21.62 11.75
N ALA A 50 -47.24 -22.55 11.85
CA ALA A 50 -48.64 -22.25 11.68
C ALA A 50 -49.18 -21.38 12.83
N ILE A 51 -48.80 -21.68 14.08
CA ILE A 51 -49.15 -20.89 15.27
C ILE A 51 -48.60 -19.47 15.18
N SER A 52 -47.38 -19.30 14.65
CA SER A 52 -46.77 -17.99 14.42
C SER A 52 -47.34 -17.22 13.24
N LYS A 53 -48.48 -17.65 12.68
CA LYS A 53 -49.11 -17.07 11.48
C LYS A 53 -48.14 -16.97 10.29
N ARG A 54 -47.23 -17.94 10.16
CA ARG A 54 -46.24 -18.04 9.06
C ARG A 54 -45.18 -16.94 9.06
N GLN A 55 -44.94 -16.30 10.21
CA GLN A 55 -43.96 -15.20 10.33
C GLN A 55 -42.62 -15.63 10.91
N ASP A 56 -42.60 -16.73 11.68
CA ASP A 56 -41.38 -17.16 12.37
C ASP A 56 -40.48 -18.01 11.46
N GLU A 57 -39.57 -17.36 10.73
CA GLU A 57 -38.60 -18.01 9.84
C GLU A 57 -37.59 -18.90 10.59
N SER A 58 -37.46 -18.77 11.91
CA SER A 58 -36.57 -19.63 12.71
C SER A 58 -37.07 -21.08 12.81
N ARG A 59 -38.37 -21.30 12.55
CA ARG A 59 -39.02 -22.63 12.53
C ARG A 59 -38.92 -23.33 11.18
N LEU A 60 -38.46 -22.63 10.15
CA LEU A 60 -38.27 -23.18 8.82
C LEU A 60 -37.11 -24.18 8.80
N LEU A 61 -37.24 -25.20 7.97
CA LEU A 61 -36.24 -26.24 7.85
C LEU A 61 -35.06 -25.76 6.99
N ARG A 62 -33.85 -26.21 7.35
CA ARG A 62 -32.60 -25.84 6.67
C ARG A 62 -31.71 -27.06 6.51
N GLY A 63 -30.84 -27.05 5.50
CA GLY A 63 -29.88 -28.11 5.22
C GLY A 63 -30.50 -29.52 5.23
N GLN A 64 -29.96 -30.42 6.06
CA GLN A 64 -30.36 -31.83 6.09
C GLN A 64 -31.83 -32.05 6.46
N ALA A 65 -32.36 -31.28 7.42
CA ALA A 65 -33.76 -31.41 7.86
C ALA A 65 -34.74 -31.06 6.73
N LEU A 66 -34.38 -30.09 5.87
CA LEU A 66 -35.15 -29.73 4.70
C LEU A 66 -35.10 -30.85 3.63
N LEU A 67 -33.92 -31.42 3.38
CA LEU A 67 -33.75 -32.52 2.43
C LEU A 67 -34.56 -33.76 2.85
N ASP A 68 -34.55 -34.10 4.14
CA ASP A 68 -35.29 -35.24 4.67
C ASP A 68 -36.81 -34.98 4.59
N ALA A 69 -37.25 -33.75 4.86
CA ALA A 69 -38.64 -33.35 4.70
C ALA A 69 -39.12 -33.39 3.24
N GLN A 70 -38.29 -32.95 2.29
CA GLN A 70 -38.57 -33.03 0.86
C GLN A 70 -38.68 -34.48 0.40
N LYS A 71 -37.71 -35.34 0.75
CA LYS A 71 -37.75 -36.77 0.44
C LYS A 71 -39.01 -37.44 1.01
N TRP A 72 -39.35 -37.12 2.25
CA TRP A 72 -40.58 -37.63 2.87
C TRP A 72 -41.83 -37.16 2.12
N SER A 73 -41.83 -35.93 1.60
CA SER A 73 -42.96 -35.34 0.88
C SER A 73 -43.17 -35.91 -0.53
N GLN A 74 -42.14 -36.51 -1.14
CA GLN A 74 -42.22 -37.09 -2.49
C GLN A 74 -43.27 -38.21 -2.56
N GLY A 75 -44.16 -38.12 -3.55
CA GLY A 75 -45.25 -39.08 -3.74
C GLY A 75 -46.41 -38.97 -2.73
N LYS A 76 -46.38 -37.98 -1.82
CA LYS A 76 -47.47 -37.69 -0.87
C LYS A 76 -48.22 -36.42 -1.29
N ARG A 77 -49.55 -36.42 -1.16
CA ARG A 77 -50.35 -35.20 -1.34
C ARG A 77 -50.31 -34.40 -0.04
N LEU A 78 -49.51 -33.34 0.00
CA LEU A 78 -49.48 -32.43 1.15
C LEU A 78 -50.72 -31.52 1.11
N GLY A 79 -51.22 -31.15 2.28
CA GLY A 79 -52.16 -30.03 2.39
C GLY A 79 -51.47 -28.71 2.03
N ASP A 80 -52.26 -27.70 1.69
CA ASP A 80 -51.79 -26.36 1.26
C ASP A 80 -50.76 -25.76 2.24
N LEU A 81 -51.01 -25.88 3.54
CA LEU A 81 -50.10 -25.42 4.59
C LEU A 81 -48.72 -26.10 4.55
N GLY A 82 -48.68 -27.41 4.27
CA GLY A 82 -47.43 -28.16 4.19
C GLY A 82 -46.60 -27.79 2.96
N TYR A 83 -47.27 -27.50 1.84
CA TYR A 83 -46.60 -27.01 0.63
C TYR A 83 -46.00 -25.61 0.85
N GLN A 84 -46.75 -24.71 1.47
CA GLN A 84 -46.28 -23.36 1.80
C GLN A 84 -45.09 -23.39 2.78
N PHE A 85 -45.12 -24.25 3.78
CA PHE A 85 -44.02 -24.40 4.74
C PHE A 85 -42.72 -24.90 4.10
N LEU A 86 -42.82 -25.93 3.24
CA LEU A 86 -41.66 -26.45 2.51
C LEU A 86 -41.12 -25.41 1.53
N GLY A 87 -42.00 -24.70 0.82
CA GLY A 87 -41.61 -23.61 -0.08
C GLY A 87 -40.88 -22.47 0.66
N ALA A 88 -41.43 -22.01 1.78
CA ALA A 88 -40.79 -21.01 2.63
C ALA A 88 -39.44 -21.48 3.19
N SER A 89 -39.34 -22.77 3.56
CA SER A 89 -38.10 -23.36 4.06
C SER A 89 -37.01 -23.41 2.98
N VAL A 90 -37.38 -23.76 1.75
CA VAL A 90 -36.47 -23.74 0.59
C VAL A 90 -35.95 -22.32 0.34
N GLU A 91 -36.86 -21.34 0.28
CA GLU A 91 -36.49 -19.94 0.05
C GLU A 91 -35.52 -19.42 1.13
N SER A 92 -35.83 -19.67 2.41
CA SER A 92 -34.99 -19.24 3.54
C SER A 92 -33.60 -19.91 3.53
N ASP A 93 -33.52 -21.20 3.18
CA ASP A 93 -32.26 -21.93 3.07
C ASP A 93 -31.40 -21.37 1.91
N HIS A 94 -32.01 -21.14 0.74
CA HIS A 94 -31.33 -20.51 -0.39
C HIS A 94 -30.79 -19.11 -0.04
N GLN A 95 -31.59 -18.27 0.62
CA GLN A 95 -31.16 -16.93 1.01
C GLN A 95 -29.99 -16.95 1.99
N GLN A 96 -30.01 -17.84 2.98
CA GLN A 96 -28.90 -17.97 3.93
C GLN A 96 -27.62 -18.48 3.28
N VAL A 97 -27.71 -19.47 2.40
CA VAL A 97 -26.56 -19.98 1.64
C VAL A 97 -25.96 -18.87 0.79
N GLN A 98 -26.81 -18.09 0.10
CA GLN A 98 -26.37 -16.96 -0.71
C GLN A 98 -25.67 -15.88 0.13
N GLN A 99 -26.28 -15.49 1.26
CA GLN A 99 -25.69 -14.51 2.18
C GLN A 99 -24.36 -14.98 2.77
N ALA A 100 -24.26 -16.26 3.14
CA ALA A 100 -23.03 -16.85 3.65
C ALA A 100 -21.92 -16.81 2.60
N LEU A 101 -22.24 -17.16 1.35
CA LEU A 101 -21.29 -17.12 0.24
C LEU A 101 -20.86 -15.69 -0.09
N GLU A 102 -21.78 -14.72 -0.05
CA GLU A 102 -21.47 -13.31 -0.25
C GLU A 102 -20.58 -12.76 0.87
N ALA A 103 -20.86 -13.12 2.13
CA ALA A 103 -20.04 -12.75 3.27
C ALA A 103 -18.63 -13.36 3.19
N GLU A 104 -18.51 -14.60 2.72
CA GLU A 104 -17.22 -15.26 2.51
C GLU A 104 -16.43 -14.57 1.38
N ARG A 105 -17.06 -14.31 0.23
CA ARG A 105 -16.45 -13.56 -0.87
C ARG A 105 -16.02 -12.16 -0.45
N ALA A 106 -16.84 -11.46 0.32
CA ALA A 106 -16.50 -10.13 0.85
C ALA A 106 -15.24 -10.18 1.71
N LYS A 107 -15.13 -11.18 2.61
CA LYS A 107 -13.93 -11.38 3.43
C LYS A 107 -12.69 -11.70 2.59
N GLU A 108 -12.82 -12.53 1.55
CA GLU A 108 -11.71 -12.83 0.65
C GLU A 108 -11.24 -11.60 -0.12
N VAL A 109 -12.17 -10.80 -0.64
CA VAL A 109 -11.85 -9.55 -1.35
C VAL A 109 -11.19 -8.55 -0.41
N GLU A 110 -11.72 -8.38 0.80
CA GLU A 110 -11.12 -7.51 1.82
C GLU A 110 -9.71 -7.96 2.20
N ALA A 111 -9.48 -9.27 2.36
CA ALA A 111 -8.16 -9.82 2.65
C ALA A 111 -7.17 -9.57 1.51
N ARG A 112 -7.58 -9.79 0.25
CA ARG A 112 -6.77 -9.49 -0.94
C ARG A 112 -6.44 -7.99 -1.03
N LEU A 113 -7.43 -7.12 -0.86
CA LEU A 113 -7.23 -5.67 -0.87
C LEU A 113 -6.32 -5.20 0.26
N ALA A 114 -6.44 -5.77 1.47
CA ALA A 114 -5.56 -5.46 2.58
C ALA A 114 -4.11 -5.87 2.28
N GLN A 115 -3.91 -7.01 1.63
CA GLN A 115 -2.59 -7.48 1.21
C GLN A 115 -1.97 -6.57 0.13
N GLU A 116 -2.73 -6.19 -0.89
CA GLU A 116 -2.29 -5.24 -1.91
C GLU A 116 -1.98 -3.86 -1.33
N ARG A 117 -2.77 -3.37 -0.36
CA ARG A 117 -2.49 -2.10 0.32
C ARG A 117 -1.19 -2.14 1.12
N LYS A 118 -0.88 -3.27 1.76
CA LYS A 118 0.39 -3.44 2.50
C LYS A 118 1.60 -3.37 1.56
N THR A 119 1.56 -4.10 0.44
CA THR A 119 2.66 -4.09 -0.54
C THR A 119 2.81 -2.73 -1.20
N ALA A 120 1.71 -2.07 -1.60
CA ALA A 120 1.74 -0.73 -2.18
C ALA A 120 2.27 0.33 -1.19
N ARG A 121 1.93 0.22 0.11
CA ARG A 121 2.44 1.13 1.14
C ARG A 121 3.95 0.98 1.31
N LEU A 122 4.47 -0.24 1.32
CA LEU A 122 5.90 -0.50 1.39
C LEU A 122 6.62 0.04 0.15
N GLN A 123 6.09 -0.21 -1.04
CA GLN A 123 6.66 0.35 -2.28
C GLN A 123 6.72 1.88 -2.25
N ARG A 124 5.64 2.56 -1.84
CA ARG A 124 5.61 4.02 -1.72
C ARG A 124 6.62 4.53 -0.69
N PHE A 125 6.76 3.84 0.44
CA PHE A 125 7.74 4.18 1.46
C PHE A 125 9.18 4.04 0.94
N LEU A 126 9.49 2.92 0.27
CA LEU A 126 10.80 2.70 -0.34
C LEU A 126 11.12 3.74 -1.41
N LEU A 127 10.17 4.05 -2.31
CA LEU A 127 10.35 5.10 -3.31
C LEU A 127 10.57 6.47 -2.67
N GLY A 128 9.83 6.79 -1.60
CA GLY A 128 10.04 8.01 -0.82
C GLY A 128 11.42 8.09 -0.19
N ALA A 129 11.88 7.01 0.45
CA ALA A 129 13.18 6.94 1.10
C ALA A 129 14.36 7.02 0.10
N ILE A 130 14.24 6.38 -1.06
CA ILE A 130 15.25 6.48 -2.13
C ILE A 130 15.29 7.90 -2.69
N GLY A 131 14.12 8.51 -2.91
CA GLY A 131 14.02 9.88 -3.39
C GLY A 131 14.68 10.89 -2.44
N THR A 132 14.42 10.79 -1.13
CA THR A 132 15.04 11.69 -0.15
C THR A 132 16.54 11.48 -0.06
N ALA A 133 17.02 10.23 -0.08
CA ALA A 133 18.45 9.93 -0.07
C ALA A 133 19.16 10.57 -1.29
N LEU A 134 18.58 10.45 -2.48
CA LEU A 134 19.15 11.03 -3.71
C LEU A 134 19.23 12.56 -3.63
N VAL A 135 18.18 13.23 -3.12
CA VAL A 135 18.19 14.68 -2.93
C VAL A 135 19.26 15.11 -1.94
N VAL A 136 19.44 14.39 -0.84
CA VAL A 136 20.50 14.68 0.15
C VAL A 136 21.88 14.51 -0.47
N THR A 137 22.14 13.43 -1.21
CA THR A 137 23.44 13.18 -1.85
C THR A 137 23.76 14.26 -2.88
N VAL A 138 22.80 14.61 -3.74
CA VAL A 138 22.97 15.69 -4.74
C VAL A 138 23.19 17.03 -4.06
N GLY A 139 22.44 17.35 -3.00
CA GLY A 139 22.60 18.57 -2.22
C GLY A 139 24.00 18.70 -1.59
N LEU A 140 24.51 17.62 -0.99
CA LEU A 140 25.88 17.58 -0.45
C LEU A 140 26.94 17.74 -1.56
N GLY A 141 26.69 17.21 -2.75
CA GLY A 141 27.55 17.42 -3.92
C GLY A 141 27.65 18.89 -4.31
N PHE A 142 26.53 19.62 -4.34
CA PHE A 142 26.55 21.07 -4.62
C PHE A 142 27.29 21.87 -3.55
N ILE A 143 27.12 21.51 -2.27
CA ILE A 143 27.80 22.20 -1.16
C ILE A 143 29.32 22.00 -1.25
N THR A 144 29.78 20.76 -1.41
CA THR A 144 31.22 20.45 -1.50
C THR A 144 31.84 21.04 -2.77
N PHE A 145 31.11 21.08 -3.89
CA PHE A 145 31.55 21.74 -5.12
C PHE A 145 31.70 23.25 -4.95
N GLY A 146 30.76 23.90 -4.25
CA GLY A 146 30.85 25.32 -3.91
C GLY A 146 32.07 25.63 -3.03
N GLN A 147 32.30 24.81 -2.00
CA GLN A 147 33.47 24.93 -1.12
C GLN A 147 34.79 24.70 -1.87
N TYR A 148 34.84 23.70 -2.76
CA TYR A 148 36.02 23.43 -3.59
C TYR A 148 36.38 24.64 -4.46
N ARG A 149 35.39 25.25 -5.09
CA ARG A 149 35.61 26.44 -5.93
C ARG A 149 36.08 27.64 -5.12
N GLN A 150 35.55 27.83 -3.92
CA GLN A 150 35.96 28.89 -3.01
C GLN A 150 37.37 28.64 -2.42
N ALA A 151 37.72 27.40 -2.12
CA ALA A 151 39.06 27.04 -1.63
C ALA A 151 40.12 27.38 -2.68
N LYS A 152 39.87 27.05 -3.96
CA LYS A 152 40.76 27.43 -5.06
C LYS A 152 40.93 28.94 -5.21
N SER A 153 39.87 29.73 -5.02
CA SER A 153 40.00 31.19 -5.08
C SER A 153 40.78 31.76 -3.89
N ARG A 154 40.61 31.19 -2.69
CA ARG A 154 41.38 31.56 -1.50
C ARG A 154 42.87 31.26 -1.65
N GLU A 155 43.21 30.09 -2.18
CA GLU A 155 44.60 29.72 -2.47
C GLU A 155 45.23 30.69 -3.48
N ARG A 156 44.49 31.06 -4.53
CA ARG A 156 44.96 32.04 -5.52
C ARG A 156 45.18 33.41 -4.89
N GLN A 157 44.25 33.89 -4.06
CA GLN A 157 44.39 35.17 -3.39
C GLN A 157 45.61 35.18 -2.45
N ALA A 158 45.84 34.10 -1.70
CA ALA A 158 47.00 33.98 -0.81
C ALA A 158 48.33 34.05 -1.58
N LYS A 159 48.41 33.39 -2.75
CA LYS A 159 49.57 33.45 -3.63
C LYS A 159 49.80 34.87 -4.19
N ILE A 160 48.74 35.59 -4.53
CA ILE A 160 48.83 36.99 -4.98
C ILE A 160 49.32 37.89 -3.84
N SER A 161 48.74 37.80 -2.64
CA SER A 161 49.17 38.62 -1.50
C SER A 161 50.61 38.35 -1.08
N GLU A 162 51.11 37.12 -1.26
CA GLU A 162 52.51 36.80 -1.01
C GLU A 162 53.44 37.49 -2.03
N ILE A 163 53.03 37.55 -3.30
CA ILE A 163 53.79 38.27 -4.33
C ILE A 163 53.79 39.78 -4.04
N GLU A 164 52.65 40.36 -3.69
CA GLU A 164 52.54 41.78 -3.31
C GLU A 164 53.44 42.11 -2.10
N ALA A 165 53.49 41.22 -1.11
CA ALA A 165 54.38 41.37 0.04
C ALA A 165 55.87 41.32 -0.36
N LEU A 166 56.25 40.44 -1.31
CA LEU A 166 57.61 40.39 -1.84
C LEU A 166 57.97 41.65 -2.65
N VAL A 167 57.03 42.19 -3.43
CA VAL A 167 57.19 43.45 -4.16
C VAL A 167 57.42 44.61 -3.18
N SER A 168 56.57 44.72 -2.15
CA SER A 168 56.71 45.75 -1.12
C SER A 168 57.99 45.60 -0.30
N SER A 169 58.40 44.37 0.02
CA SER A 169 59.69 44.08 0.67
C SER A 169 60.88 44.54 -0.19
N ALA A 170 60.83 44.23 -1.49
CA ALA A 170 61.87 44.63 -2.42
C ALA A 170 61.98 46.16 -2.53
N GLU A 171 60.86 46.88 -2.61
CA GLU A 171 60.85 48.35 -2.59
C GLU A 171 61.43 48.91 -1.29
N GLY A 172 60.99 48.41 -0.13
CA GLY A 172 61.49 48.87 1.17
C GLY A 172 62.99 48.59 1.38
N ASN A 173 63.48 47.44 0.91
CA ASN A 173 64.92 47.11 0.95
C ASN A 173 65.73 47.98 -0.01
N PHE A 174 65.18 48.31 -1.18
CA PHE A 174 65.82 49.21 -2.14
C PHE A 174 65.96 50.62 -1.57
N ASP A 175 64.89 51.17 -0.98
CA ASP A 175 64.89 52.48 -0.32
C ASP A 175 65.83 52.52 0.90
N SER A 176 66.05 51.38 1.54
CA SER A 176 67.01 51.20 2.64
C SER A 176 68.46 50.97 2.18
N ASN A 177 68.76 51.16 0.89
CA ASN A 177 70.06 50.94 0.25
C ASN A 177 70.60 49.50 0.34
N ARG A 178 69.70 48.51 0.53
CA ARG A 178 70.03 47.07 0.58
C ARG A 178 69.70 46.39 -0.75
N GLN A 179 70.40 46.80 -1.79
CA GLN A 179 70.06 46.46 -3.17
C GLN A 179 70.08 44.95 -3.49
N LEU A 180 70.99 44.19 -2.87
CA LEU A 180 71.04 42.72 -3.04
C LEU A 180 69.79 42.04 -2.47
N GLU A 181 69.33 42.46 -1.29
CA GLU A 181 68.12 41.93 -0.64
C GLU A 181 66.88 42.27 -1.47
N ALA A 182 66.82 43.50 -1.99
CA ALA A 182 65.77 43.95 -2.87
C ALA A 182 65.66 43.14 -4.17
N ALA A 183 66.80 42.89 -4.84
CA ALA A 183 66.82 42.09 -6.07
C ALA A 183 66.43 40.63 -5.84
N ILE A 184 66.84 40.03 -4.71
CA ILE A 184 66.43 38.66 -4.34
C ILE A 184 64.91 38.57 -4.18
N ASP A 185 64.30 39.53 -3.47
CA ASP A 185 62.85 39.55 -3.26
C ASP A 185 62.09 39.79 -4.57
N ALA A 186 62.58 40.68 -5.44
CA ALA A 186 61.99 40.92 -6.75
C ALA A 186 62.05 39.69 -7.68
N ILE A 187 63.18 38.96 -7.69
CA ILE A 187 63.33 37.72 -8.46
C ILE A 187 62.38 36.64 -7.92
N LYS A 188 62.27 36.49 -6.60
CA LYS A 188 61.32 35.57 -5.97
C LYS A 188 59.87 35.91 -6.35
N ALA A 189 59.51 37.19 -6.32
CA ALA A 189 58.20 37.67 -6.73
C ALA A 189 57.91 37.27 -8.19
N LYS A 190 58.86 37.51 -9.11
CA LYS A 190 58.72 37.14 -10.53
C LYS A 190 58.59 35.63 -10.74
N GLY A 191 59.39 34.83 -10.03
CA GLY A 191 59.33 33.37 -10.10
C GLY A 191 57.97 32.82 -9.63
N LYS A 192 57.42 33.37 -8.54
CA LYS A 192 56.08 32.99 -8.04
C LYS A 192 54.96 33.46 -8.97
N LEU A 193 55.10 34.65 -9.56
CA LEU A 193 54.16 35.19 -10.53
C LEU A 193 54.02 34.31 -11.77
N GLN A 194 55.14 33.77 -12.29
CA GLN A 194 55.13 32.87 -13.46
C GLN A 194 54.45 31.53 -13.19
N GLN A 195 54.36 31.10 -11.92
CA GLN A 195 53.66 29.88 -11.52
C GLN A 195 52.13 30.06 -11.42
N LEU A 196 51.63 31.31 -11.43
CA LEU A 196 50.20 31.60 -11.42
C LEU A 196 49.61 31.57 -12.83
N GLN A 197 48.53 30.80 -13.02
CA GLN A 197 47.75 30.81 -14.26
C GLN A 197 46.78 32.00 -14.29
N GLY A 198 46.85 32.81 -15.34
CA GLY A 198 46.04 34.02 -15.49
C GLY A 198 46.54 35.15 -14.60
N VAL A 199 47.73 35.68 -14.92
CA VAL A 199 48.35 36.77 -14.17
C VAL A 199 47.58 38.07 -14.38
N ASP A 200 47.34 38.81 -13.30
CA ASP A 200 46.74 40.13 -13.37
C ASP A 200 47.72 41.13 -14.02
N ALA A 201 47.19 41.98 -14.91
CA ALA A 201 48.01 42.89 -15.71
C ALA A 201 48.68 43.98 -14.84
N GLN A 202 48.07 44.35 -13.71
CA GLN A 202 48.68 45.30 -12.78
C GLN A 202 49.83 44.63 -12.02
N LEU A 203 49.56 43.48 -11.39
CA LEU A 203 50.57 42.75 -10.62
C LEU A 203 51.82 42.40 -11.45
N ASP A 204 51.65 42.03 -12.73
CA ASP A 204 52.78 41.75 -13.63
C ASP A 204 53.57 43.00 -14.04
N ARG A 205 52.93 44.18 -14.05
CA ARG A 205 53.64 45.45 -14.23
C ARG A 205 54.46 45.78 -12.98
N ASP A 206 53.84 45.75 -11.81
CA ASP A 206 54.48 46.10 -10.53
C ASP A 206 55.72 45.23 -10.27
N VAL A 207 55.59 43.90 -10.46
CA VAL A 207 56.73 42.97 -10.30
C VAL A 207 57.85 43.25 -11.31
N ARG A 208 57.53 43.63 -12.56
CA ARG A 208 58.56 43.96 -13.56
C ARG A 208 59.27 45.26 -13.26
N GLU A 209 58.53 46.27 -12.83
CA GLU A 209 59.07 47.59 -12.48
C GLU A 209 60.05 47.47 -11.32
N VAL A 210 59.65 46.80 -10.24
CA VAL A 210 60.52 46.59 -9.08
C VAL A 210 61.75 45.74 -9.43
N LEU A 211 61.60 44.72 -10.28
CA LEU A 211 62.73 43.93 -10.76
C LEU A 211 63.71 44.76 -11.60
N GLN A 212 63.21 45.60 -12.52
CA GLN A 212 64.06 46.47 -13.32
C GLN A 212 64.80 47.47 -12.44
N ARG A 213 64.09 48.14 -11.53
CA ARG A 213 64.65 49.14 -10.62
C ARG A 213 65.74 48.56 -9.72
N THR A 214 65.53 47.36 -9.20
CA THR A 214 66.51 46.68 -8.33
C THR A 214 67.76 46.22 -9.10
N ILE A 215 67.62 45.78 -10.35
CA ILE A 215 68.77 45.43 -11.21
C ILE A 215 69.59 46.67 -11.57
N TYR A 216 68.95 47.77 -11.99
CA TYR A 216 69.66 49.01 -12.34
C TYR A 216 70.43 49.59 -11.15
N GLY A 217 69.86 49.53 -9.93
CA GLY A 217 70.57 50.00 -8.73
C GLY A 217 71.87 49.24 -8.48
N ILE A 218 71.87 47.91 -8.67
CA ILE A 218 73.07 47.07 -8.49
C ILE A 218 74.16 47.43 -9.51
N GLU A 219 73.78 47.65 -10.77
CA GLU A 219 74.72 48.08 -11.82
C GLU A 219 75.34 49.44 -11.47
N GLU A 220 74.54 50.37 -10.94
CA GLU A 220 75.04 51.67 -10.49
C GLU A 220 76.03 51.53 -9.32
N LEU A 221 75.75 50.71 -8.30
CA LEU A 221 76.72 50.44 -7.22
C LEU A 221 78.04 49.86 -7.73
N THR A 222 78.00 48.99 -8.74
CA THR A 222 79.21 48.41 -9.33
C THR A 222 79.98 49.38 -10.22
N ALA A 223 79.35 50.45 -10.72
CA ALA A 223 80.00 51.46 -11.56
C ALA A 223 80.83 52.50 -10.74
N TRP A 224 80.62 52.56 -9.43
CA TRP A 224 81.36 53.44 -8.50
C TRP A 224 82.46 52.74 -7.70
N ILE A 225 82.71 51.44 -7.94
CA ILE A 225 83.79 50.62 -7.35
C ILE A 225 84.90 50.44 -8.37
#